data_AF-A0A6N2U0W2-F1
#
_entry.id   AF-A0A6N2U0W2-F1
#
_cell.length_a   1.000
_cell.length_b   1.000
_cell.length_c   1.000
_cell.angle_alpha   90.00
_cell.angle_beta   90.00
_cell.angle_gamma   90.00
#
_symmetry.space_group_name_H-M   'P 1'
#
loop_
_entity.id
_entity.type
_entity.pdbx_description
1 polymer ?
#
loop_
_entity_poly.entity_id
_entity_poly.type
_entity_poly.pdbx_seq_one_letter_code
_entity_poly.pdbx_strand_id
1 'polypeptide(L)'
;MTLATKTGEVKFLQRGKRGMLPYPAGEYDLHTSYVCTDMLAPYVLYNGIYYVMNQVTTWVGQGVPSNINNPQKDYAVNGTKATWIPFEGYKAIYVEILMANFAKLASAVFYGQYQFSQYGEDASGSAVETEGGYKDFNPNDPMNSANAFRPNLMLDFLTGKVYCKSLDARGSIYTPYLNIPLEPDVETVIKVRGRMNGYITCLGVSTQSHTLSLPRAVDMDAGTELNLYYYVMPGRLAPSPTIKIYPDGEFLPHGLTEFRMRSNTEVQLKVVKIGTADADKMWMILNAPYNGSIDLFPCVLAQGYVTGTSTGATIVATTYDGSSLSVSRVAEGHYRIKIPSSWKMDHYKYIVMLTGIGAVSGGPNSPTKATLKEQSYEYFDVWVSDDSSVNDGSFSFMISDTYAWGNNGGFLTPT
;
A
#
# COMPACT_ATOMS: atom_id res chain seq x y z
N MET A 1 -12.26 64.07 -85.08
CA MET A 1 -11.38 63.81 -83.94
C MET A 1 -11.85 62.50 -83.33
N THR A 2 -11.10 61.43 -83.53
CA THR A 2 -11.51 60.08 -83.08
C THR A 2 -10.33 59.47 -82.35
N LEU A 3 -10.51 59.27 -81.05
CA LEU A 3 -9.50 58.79 -80.11
C LEU A 3 -9.11 57.34 -80.43
N ALA A 4 -7.83 57.03 -80.22
CA ALA A 4 -7.29 55.68 -80.35
C ALA A 4 -7.98 54.70 -79.40
N THR A 5 -8.29 53.50 -79.87
CA THR A 5 -8.79 52.39 -79.05
C THR A 5 -7.74 51.29 -78.99
N LYS A 6 -7.35 50.87 -77.79
CA LYS A 6 -6.45 49.73 -77.56
C LYS A 6 -7.28 48.54 -77.06
N THR A 7 -7.16 47.39 -77.72
CA THR A 7 -7.72 46.11 -77.26
C THR A 7 -6.64 45.34 -76.51
N GLY A 8 -6.93 44.89 -75.29
CA GLY A 8 -6.07 43.99 -74.53
C GLY A 8 -6.75 42.63 -74.35
N GLU A 9 -6.01 41.54 -74.50
CA GLU A 9 -6.47 40.21 -74.09
C GLU A 9 -6.34 40.04 -72.57
N VAL A 10 -7.39 39.54 -71.93
CA VAL A 10 -7.37 39.11 -70.53
C VAL A 10 -7.34 37.58 -70.54
N LYS A 11 -6.22 36.99 -70.10
CA LYS A 11 -6.13 35.53 -69.88
C LYS A 11 -6.65 35.21 -68.48
N PHE A 12 -7.82 34.58 -68.41
CA PHE A 12 -8.32 34.05 -67.14
C PHE A 12 -7.56 32.76 -66.77
N LEU A 13 -7.11 32.66 -65.52
CA LEU A 13 -6.68 31.38 -64.95
C LEU A 13 -7.91 30.50 -64.74
N GLN A 14 -8.11 29.50 -65.61
CA GLN A 14 -9.10 28.46 -65.38
C GLN A 14 -8.65 27.63 -64.18
N ARG A 15 -9.25 27.86 -63.01
CA ARG A 15 -9.06 27.02 -61.82
C ARG A 15 -9.43 25.59 -62.23
N GLY A 16 -8.49 24.64 -62.10
CA GLY A 16 -8.72 23.23 -62.44
C GLY A 16 -9.97 22.69 -61.73
N LYS A 17 -10.67 21.74 -62.36
CA LYS A 17 -11.83 21.07 -61.74
C LYS A 17 -11.44 20.55 -60.36
N ARG A 18 -12.29 20.78 -59.35
CA ARG A 18 -12.13 20.21 -58.01
C ARG A 18 -12.02 18.69 -58.15
N GLY A 19 -10.97 18.08 -57.60
CA GLY A 19 -10.78 16.63 -57.63
C GLY A 19 -11.85 15.90 -56.81
N MET A 20 -12.22 14.69 -57.24
CA MET A 20 -13.08 13.79 -56.47
C MET A 20 -12.30 13.25 -55.27
N LEU A 21 -12.95 13.09 -54.12
CA LEU A 21 -12.39 12.42 -52.94
C LEU A 21 -12.64 10.90 -53.04
N PRO A 22 -11.58 10.08 -53.14
CA PRO A 22 -11.75 8.63 -53.15
C PRO A 22 -12.23 8.10 -51.79
N TYR A 23 -13.16 7.14 -51.76
CA TYR A 23 -13.61 6.45 -50.54
C TYR A 23 -13.71 4.93 -50.75
N PRO A 24 -13.46 4.11 -49.71
CA PRO A 24 -13.48 2.65 -49.84
C PRO A 24 -14.91 2.13 -50.04
N ALA A 25 -15.08 1.26 -51.04
CA ALA A 25 -16.33 0.54 -51.30
C ALA A 25 -16.18 -1.00 -51.21
N GLY A 26 -15.07 -1.49 -50.63
CA GLY A 26 -14.83 -2.92 -50.37
C GLY A 26 -14.25 -3.70 -51.55
N GLU A 27 -14.44 -5.02 -51.54
CA GLU A 27 -14.15 -5.87 -52.71
C GLU A 27 -15.20 -5.64 -53.80
N TYR A 28 -14.78 -5.73 -55.06
CA TYR A 28 -15.69 -5.58 -56.19
C TYR A 28 -16.70 -6.74 -56.24
N ASP A 29 -17.98 -6.39 -56.29
CA ASP A 29 -19.10 -7.31 -56.49
C ASP A 29 -19.92 -6.93 -57.73
N LEU A 30 -20.30 -7.96 -58.52
CA LEU A 30 -20.99 -7.79 -59.79
C LEU A 30 -22.40 -7.17 -59.65
N HIS A 31 -23.04 -7.35 -58.51
CA HIS A 31 -24.43 -6.95 -58.27
C HIS A 31 -24.54 -5.65 -57.47
N THR A 32 -23.41 -5.10 -57.02
CA THR A 32 -23.36 -3.88 -56.22
C THR A 32 -23.40 -2.63 -57.09
N SER A 33 -24.14 -1.61 -56.61
CA SER A 33 -24.25 -0.31 -57.27
C SER A 33 -23.23 0.66 -56.71
N TYR A 34 -22.29 1.09 -57.56
CA TYR A 34 -21.25 2.04 -57.22
C TYR A 34 -21.60 3.40 -57.82
N VAL A 35 -21.69 4.43 -56.99
CA VAL A 35 -22.08 5.79 -57.41
C VAL A 35 -20.89 6.72 -57.28
N CYS A 36 -20.46 7.29 -58.39
CA CYS A 36 -19.46 8.34 -58.42
C CYS A 36 -20.13 9.69 -58.66
N THR A 37 -19.83 10.67 -57.80
CA THR A 37 -20.30 12.05 -57.90
C THR A 37 -19.16 12.99 -58.28
N ASP A 38 -19.46 14.26 -58.47
CA ASP A 38 -18.46 15.32 -58.65
C ASP A 38 -17.57 15.54 -57.40
N MET A 39 -17.98 15.02 -56.24
CA MET A 39 -17.26 15.14 -54.97
C MET A 39 -16.65 13.82 -54.47
N LEU A 40 -17.24 12.67 -54.79
CA LEU A 40 -16.88 11.37 -54.21
C LEU A 40 -16.67 10.33 -55.30
N ALA A 41 -15.61 9.54 -55.17
CA ALA A 41 -15.32 8.42 -56.07
C ALA A 41 -15.11 7.13 -55.26
N PRO A 42 -15.94 6.08 -55.43
CA PRO A 42 -15.67 4.81 -54.78
C PRO A 42 -14.40 4.17 -55.37
N TYR A 43 -13.63 3.50 -54.53
CA TYR A 43 -12.59 2.57 -54.96
C TYR A 43 -12.83 1.17 -54.40
N VAL A 44 -12.49 0.15 -55.19
CA VAL A 44 -12.74 -1.28 -54.90
C VAL A 44 -11.48 -2.11 -55.08
N LEU A 45 -11.40 -3.22 -54.35
CA LEU A 45 -10.36 -4.24 -54.55
C LEU A 45 -10.88 -5.32 -55.53
N TYR A 46 -10.10 -5.62 -56.57
CA TYR A 46 -10.38 -6.73 -57.48
C TYR A 46 -9.10 -7.43 -57.89
N ASN A 47 -9.01 -8.75 -57.66
CA ASN A 47 -7.83 -9.57 -57.97
C ASN A 47 -6.50 -8.97 -57.44
N GLY A 48 -6.51 -8.39 -56.23
CA GLY A 48 -5.33 -7.82 -55.58
C GLY A 48 -4.93 -6.42 -56.05
N ILE A 49 -5.68 -5.79 -56.96
CA ILE A 49 -5.44 -4.43 -57.45
C ILE A 49 -6.61 -3.52 -57.05
N TYR A 50 -6.31 -2.33 -56.56
CA TYR A 50 -7.31 -1.31 -56.30
C TYR A 50 -7.67 -0.55 -57.57
N TYR A 51 -8.97 -0.32 -57.79
CA TYR A 51 -9.51 0.48 -58.88
C TYR A 51 -10.38 1.59 -58.31
N VAL A 52 -10.31 2.81 -58.86
CA VAL A 52 -11.14 3.95 -58.47
C VAL A 52 -12.04 4.37 -59.64
N MET A 53 -13.28 4.78 -59.34
CA MET A 53 -14.16 5.34 -60.38
C MET A 53 -13.65 6.71 -60.86
N ASN A 54 -13.60 6.87 -62.17
CA ASN A 54 -13.07 8.05 -62.87
C ASN A 54 -14.18 8.86 -63.60
N GLN A 55 -15.41 8.36 -63.62
CA GLN A 55 -16.53 8.96 -64.34
C GLN A 55 -17.71 9.18 -63.39
N VAL A 56 -18.32 10.37 -63.43
CA VAL A 56 -19.54 10.68 -62.69
C VAL A 56 -20.70 9.89 -63.29
N THR A 57 -20.99 8.74 -62.69
CA THR A 57 -22.05 7.83 -63.11
C THR A 57 -22.40 6.88 -61.98
N THR A 58 -23.51 6.17 -62.13
CA THR A 58 -23.77 4.93 -61.40
C THR A 58 -23.30 3.75 -62.24
N TRP A 59 -22.63 2.78 -61.63
CA TRP A 59 -22.14 1.58 -62.28
C TRP A 59 -22.58 0.33 -61.51
N VAL A 60 -23.14 -0.64 -62.23
CA VAL A 60 -23.56 -1.96 -61.72
C VAL A 60 -23.04 -3.00 -62.71
N GLY A 61 -22.14 -3.87 -62.27
CA GLY A 61 -21.47 -4.84 -63.15
C GLY A 61 -22.43 -5.74 -63.94
N GLN A 62 -23.52 -6.17 -63.32
CA GLN A 62 -24.56 -7.00 -63.95
C GLN A 62 -25.24 -6.30 -65.16
N GLY A 63 -25.36 -4.97 -65.12
CA GLY A 63 -25.99 -4.19 -66.19
C GLY A 63 -25.04 -3.84 -67.35
N VAL A 64 -23.80 -4.33 -67.31
CA VAL A 64 -22.73 -3.93 -68.21
C VAL A 64 -22.28 -5.14 -69.06
N PRO A 65 -21.91 -4.96 -70.34
CA PRO A 65 -21.47 -6.06 -71.20
C PRO A 65 -20.37 -6.92 -70.58
N SER A 66 -20.42 -8.24 -70.79
CA SER A 66 -19.55 -9.23 -70.13
C SER A 66 -18.05 -9.04 -70.39
N ASN A 67 -17.68 -8.31 -71.45
CA ASN A 67 -16.31 -7.95 -71.79
C ASN A 67 -15.79 -6.71 -71.03
N ILE A 68 -16.63 -6.00 -70.26
CA ILE A 68 -16.27 -4.83 -69.44
C ILE A 68 -16.97 -4.83 -68.05
N ASN A 69 -17.59 -5.94 -67.66
CA ASN A 69 -18.40 -6.07 -66.44
C ASN A 69 -17.62 -6.19 -65.13
N ASN A 70 -16.33 -5.83 -65.11
CA ASN A 70 -15.53 -5.72 -63.91
C ASN A 70 -14.42 -4.68 -64.11
N PRO A 71 -13.81 -4.15 -63.03
CA PRO A 71 -12.86 -3.05 -63.13
C PRO A 71 -11.64 -3.36 -64.00
N GLN A 72 -11.11 -4.58 -63.93
CA GLN A 72 -9.97 -5.02 -64.73
C GLN A 72 -10.28 -5.07 -66.23
N LYS A 73 -11.45 -5.61 -66.60
CA LYS A 73 -11.91 -5.72 -67.98
C LYS A 73 -12.28 -4.36 -68.57
N ASP A 74 -12.97 -3.52 -67.80
CA ASP A 74 -13.31 -2.15 -68.21
C ASP A 74 -12.03 -1.37 -68.53
N TYR A 75 -11.03 -1.42 -67.65
CA TYR A 75 -9.74 -0.78 -67.91
C TYR A 75 -8.99 -1.38 -69.09
N ALA A 76 -8.97 -2.71 -69.22
CA ALA A 76 -8.29 -3.38 -70.34
C ALA A 76 -8.86 -2.98 -71.72
N VAL A 77 -10.17 -2.70 -71.80
CA VAL A 77 -10.83 -2.28 -73.05
C VAL A 77 -10.75 -0.77 -73.26
N ASN A 78 -10.98 0.04 -72.22
CA ASN A 78 -11.20 1.48 -72.34
C ASN A 78 -10.01 2.36 -71.90
N GLY A 79 -8.97 1.77 -71.30
CA GLY A 79 -7.75 2.46 -70.85
C GLY A 79 -8.05 3.64 -69.91
N THR A 80 -7.41 4.80 -70.14
CA THR A 80 -7.60 6.01 -69.30
C THR A 80 -9.00 6.63 -69.40
N LYS A 81 -9.84 6.16 -70.35
CA LYS A 81 -11.24 6.60 -70.50
C LYS A 81 -12.23 5.65 -69.83
N ALA A 82 -11.75 4.58 -69.19
CA ALA A 82 -12.57 3.63 -68.46
C ALA A 82 -13.32 4.28 -67.29
N THR A 83 -14.41 3.63 -66.87
CA THR A 83 -15.13 3.99 -65.65
C THR A 83 -14.24 3.68 -64.45
N TRP A 84 -13.53 2.56 -64.49
CA TRP A 84 -12.55 2.16 -63.48
C TRP A 84 -11.13 2.32 -63.98
N ILE A 85 -10.28 3.00 -63.21
CA ILE A 85 -8.85 3.10 -63.48
C ILE A 85 -8.04 2.48 -62.32
N PRO A 86 -6.89 1.84 -62.58
CA PRO A 86 -6.01 1.36 -61.54
C PRO A 86 -5.63 2.50 -60.61
N PHE A 87 -5.82 2.27 -59.32
CA PHE A 87 -5.48 3.19 -58.26
C PHE A 87 -4.14 2.79 -57.64
N GLU A 88 -3.13 2.67 -58.50
CA GLU A 88 -1.79 2.27 -58.13
C GLU A 88 -1.05 3.44 -57.46
N GLY A 89 -0.35 3.14 -56.35
CA GLY A 89 0.40 4.14 -55.59
C GLY A 89 -0.35 4.82 -54.44
N TYR A 90 -1.64 4.52 -54.22
CA TYR A 90 -2.37 5.04 -53.06
C TYR A 90 -2.19 4.14 -51.83
N LYS A 91 -1.38 4.61 -50.87
CA LYS A 91 -1.33 4.06 -49.50
C LYS A 91 -2.01 5.06 -48.58
N ALA A 92 -3.23 4.78 -48.17
CA ALA A 92 -3.92 5.58 -47.15
C ALA A 92 -4.36 4.69 -45.99
N ILE A 93 -4.08 5.16 -44.78
CA ILE A 93 -4.68 4.70 -43.54
C ILE A 93 -5.22 5.95 -42.87
N TYR A 94 -6.53 6.06 -42.75
CA TYR A 94 -7.18 7.11 -41.98
C TYR A 94 -8.32 6.49 -41.16
N VAL A 95 -8.07 6.28 -39.86
CA VAL A 95 -9.09 5.97 -38.84
C VAL A 95 -8.67 6.63 -37.53
N GLU A 96 -9.60 7.25 -36.80
CA GLU A 96 -9.31 7.82 -35.46
C GLU A 96 -9.19 6.72 -34.39
N ILE A 97 -9.87 5.58 -34.58
CA ILE A 97 -9.70 4.34 -33.79
C ILE A 97 -9.84 3.15 -34.75
N LEU A 98 -8.87 2.23 -34.74
CA LEU A 98 -8.96 0.93 -35.40
C LEU A 98 -9.61 -0.08 -34.44
N MET A 99 -10.93 -0.29 -34.53
CA MET A 99 -11.59 -1.43 -33.88
C MET A 99 -11.65 -2.60 -34.85
N ALA A 100 -10.78 -3.58 -34.65
CA ALA A 100 -10.86 -4.88 -35.29
C ALA A 100 -10.98 -5.94 -34.20
N ASN A 101 -11.99 -6.80 -34.30
CA ASN A 101 -12.13 -7.96 -33.43
C ASN A 101 -10.90 -8.86 -33.66
N PHE A 102 -10.01 -8.98 -32.67
CA PHE A 102 -8.71 -9.69 -32.71
C PHE A 102 -7.56 -9.04 -33.51
N ALA A 103 -7.47 -7.71 -33.62
CA ALA A 103 -6.25 -7.10 -34.15
C ALA A 103 -5.11 -7.08 -33.11
N LYS A 104 -3.96 -7.66 -33.46
CA LYS A 104 -2.68 -7.39 -32.78
C LYS A 104 -2.33 -5.92 -33.02
N LEU A 105 -2.35 -5.10 -31.98
CA LEU A 105 -1.87 -3.73 -32.03
C LEU A 105 -0.61 -3.66 -31.16
N ALA A 106 0.55 -3.51 -31.81
CA ALA A 106 1.86 -3.54 -31.14
C ALA A 106 2.08 -4.77 -30.23
N SER A 107 1.66 -5.96 -30.69
CA SER A 107 1.74 -7.26 -29.99
C SER A 107 0.80 -7.42 -28.77
N ALA A 108 -0.06 -6.44 -28.48
CA ALA A 108 -1.20 -6.60 -27.59
C ALA A 108 -2.42 -7.11 -28.37
N VAL A 109 -3.16 -8.03 -27.76
CA VAL A 109 -4.42 -8.58 -28.27
C VAL A 109 -5.57 -7.82 -27.64
N PHE A 110 -6.49 -7.33 -28.46
CA PHE A 110 -7.73 -6.69 -28.03
C PHE A 110 -8.91 -7.61 -28.33
N TYR A 111 -9.69 -7.95 -27.31
CA TYR A 111 -10.89 -8.77 -27.45
C TYR A 111 -11.94 -8.45 -26.38
N GLY A 112 -13.10 -7.99 -26.82
CA GLY A 112 -14.15 -7.50 -25.93
C GLY A 112 -13.66 -6.35 -25.05
N GLN A 113 -13.85 -6.48 -23.74
CA GLN A 113 -13.38 -5.53 -22.71
C GLN A 113 -11.90 -5.71 -22.31
N TYR A 114 -11.19 -6.66 -22.91
CA TYR A 114 -9.85 -7.04 -22.47
C TYR A 114 -8.77 -6.59 -23.46
N GLN A 115 -7.63 -6.17 -22.90
CA GLN A 115 -6.35 -6.06 -23.61
C GLN A 115 -5.34 -6.97 -22.93
N PHE A 116 -4.68 -7.84 -23.68
CA PHE A 116 -3.78 -8.84 -23.09
C PHE A 116 -2.59 -9.22 -23.98
N SER A 117 -1.61 -9.88 -23.38
CA SER A 117 -0.40 -10.35 -24.07
C SER A 117 -0.70 -11.51 -25.02
N GLN A 118 0.04 -11.58 -26.13
CA GLN A 118 -0.04 -12.70 -27.09
C GLN A 118 0.45 -14.05 -26.52
N TYR A 119 1.29 -14.00 -25.48
CA TYR A 119 1.83 -15.17 -24.81
C TYR A 119 1.22 -15.31 -23.42
N GLY A 120 1.25 -16.54 -22.94
CA GLY A 120 0.56 -16.93 -21.72
C GLY A 120 0.99 -18.30 -21.24
N GLU A 121 0.08 -18.95 -20.53
CA GLU A 121 0.22 -20.31 -20.04
C GLU A 121 -0.99 -21.16 -20.39
N ASP A 122 -0.79 -22.46 -20.53
CA ASP A 122 -1.86 -23.44 -20.69
C ASP A 122 -2.35 -23.98 -19.33
N ALA A 123 -3.27 -24.93 -19.37
CA ALA A 123 -3.83 -25.56 -18.18
C ALA A 123 -2.79 -26.30 -17.30
N SER A 124 -1.64 -26.67 -17.86
CA SER A 124 -0.53 -27.30 -17.13
C SER A 124 0.45 -26.28 -16.52
N GLY A 125 0.27 -24.99 -16.81
CA GLY A 125 1.22 -23.93 -16.43
C GLY A 125 2.42 -23.83 -17.39
N SER A 126 2.40 -24.57 -18.50
CA SER A 126 3.45 -24.52 -19.51
C SER A 126 3.28 -23.27 -20.38
N ALA A 127 4.40 -22.68 -20.83
CA ALA A 127 4.38 -21.47 -21.63
C ALA A 127 3.72 -21.70 -23.00
N VAL A 128 2.77 -20.84 -23.36
CA VAL A 128 2.16 -20.78 -24.69
C VAL A 128 2.76 -19.58 -25.42
N GLU A 129 3.79 -19.86 -26.22
CA GLU A 129 4.54 -18.86 -27.01
C GLU A 129 4.35 -19.02 -28.52
N THR A 130 3.40 -19.86 -28.92
CA THR A 130 3.08 -20.11 -30.33
C THR A 130 2.27 -18.97 -30.93
N GLU A 131 2.54 -18.65 -32.20
CA GLU A 131 1.76 -17.66 -32.92
C GLU A 131 0.29 -18.10 -33.02
N GLY A 132 -0.61 -17.34 -32.39
CA GLY A 132 -2.04 -17.62 -32.39
C GLY A 132 -2.56 -18.34 -31.15
N GLY A 133 -1.71 -18.73 -30.19
CA GLY A 133 -2.15 -19.38 -28.94
C GLY A 133 -3.14 -18.55 -28.11
N TYR A 134 -3.08 -17.22 -28.24
CA TYR A 134 -4.01 -16.28 -27.62
C TYR A 134 -5.47 -16.40 -28.08
N LYS A 135 -5.76 -17.16 -29.16
CA LYS A 135 -7.13 -17.35 -29.68
C LYS A 135 -8.00 -18.18 -28.75
N ASP A 136 -7.41 -19.00 -27.90
CA ASP A 136 -8.12 -19.84 -26.92
C ASP A 136 -8.43 -19.08 -25.62
N PHE A 137 -8.32 -17.75 -25.63
CA PHE A 137 -8.68 -16.89 -24.51
C PHE A 137 -10.18 -17.00 -24.19
N ASN A 138 -10.50 -17.35 -22.94
CA ASN A 138 -11.86 -17.45 -22.45
C ASN A 138 -12.30 -16.16 -21.74
N PRO A 139 -13.14 -15.30 -22.36
CA PRO A 139 -13.49 -13.99 -21.78
C PRO A 139 -14.41 -14.06 -20.56
N ASN A 140 -15.10 -15.19 -20.34
CA ASN A 140 -16.03 -15.36 -19.22
C ASN A 140 -15.30 -15.65 -17.90
N ASP A 141 -14.15 -16.31 -17.97
CA ASP A 141 -13.27 -16.56 -16.83
C ASP A 141 -11.81 -16.59 -17.28
N PRO A 142 -11.18 -15.43 -17.54
CA PRO A 142 -9.90 -15.31 -18.24
C PRO A 142 -8.73 -16.06 -17.61
N MET A 143 -8.73 -16.18 -16.28
CA MET A 143 -7.59 -16.69 -15.52
C MET A 143 -7.85 -18.07 -14.90
N ASN A 144 -8.90 -18.78 -15.32
CA ASN A 144 -9.19 -20.13 -14.86
C ASN A 144 -8.01 -21.07 -15.16
N SER A 145 -7.56 -21.83 -14.16
CA SER A 145 -6.44 -22.77 -14.32
C SER A 145 -6.71 -23.89 -15.34
N ALA A 146 -7.97 -24.17 -15.68
CA ALA A 146 -8.33 -25.15 -16.70
C ALA A 146 -8.31 -24.57 -18.14
N ASN A 147 -8.14 -23.26 -18.32
CA ASN A 147 -8.12 -22.65 -19.65
C ASN A 147 -6.89 -23.09 -20.44
N ALA A 148 -7.08 -23.31 -21.74
CA ALA A 148 -6.00 -23.59 -22.69
C ALA A 148 -5.05 -22.40 -22.90
N PHE A 149 -5.52 -21.19 -22.59
CA PHE A 149 -4.69 -19.99 -22.63
C PHE A 149 -5.07 -19.02 -21.49
N ARG A 150 -4.08 -18.67 -20.67
CA ARG A 150 -4.11 -17.59 -19.68
C ARG A 150 -3.02 -16.58 -20.02
N PRO A 151 -3.33 -15.31 -20.32
CA PRO A 151 -2.33 -14.34 -20.73
C PRO A 151 -1.37 -13.98 -19.59
N ASN A 152 -0.10 -13.71 -19.93
CA ASN A 152 0.91 -13.22 -18.98
C ASN A 152 0.63 -11.79 -18.48
N LEU A 153 -0.07 -10.96 -19.27
CA LEU A 153 -0.54 -9.63 -18.90
C LEU A 153 -1.97 -9.47 -19.43
N MET A 154 -2.89 -9.00 -18.58
CA MET A 154 -4.26 -8.70 -18.97
C MET A 154 -4.78 -7.46 -18.24
N LEU A 155 -5.46 -6.59 -18.98
CA LEU A 155 -6.22 -5.45 -18.49
C LEU A 155 -7.69 -5.70 -18.81
N ASP A 156 -8.55 -5.65 -17.80
CA ASP A 156 -10.01 -5.63 -17.95
C ASP A 156 -10.50 -4.18 -17.83
N PHE A 157 -10.90 -3.59 -18.96
CA PHE A 157 -11.35 -2.21 -18.99
C PHE A 157 -12.76 -2.01 -18.41
N LEU A 158 -13.54 -3.07 -18.20
CA LEU A 158 -14.86 -2.96 -17.58
C LEU A 158 -14.74 -2.91 -16.06
N THR A 159 -13.92 -3.77 -15.46
CA THR A 159 -13.78 -3.87 -14.00
C THR A 159 -12.56 -3.14 -13.43
N GLY A 160 -11.61 -2.76 -14.29
CA GLY A 160 -10.32 -2.17 -13.88
C GLY A 160 -9.32 -3.19 -13.35
N LYS A 161 -9.58 -4.50 -13.47
CA LYS A 161 -8.65 -5.56 -13.02
C LYS A 161 -7.42 -5.63 -13.91
N VAL A 162 -6.27 -5.80 -13.27
CA VAL A 162 -4.98 -6.04 -13.93
C VAL A 162 -4.42 -7.37 -13.44
N TYR A 163 -4.10 -8.25 -14.39
CA TYR A 163 -3.32 -9.46 -14.12
C TYR A 163 -1.96 -9.31 -14.78
N CYS A 164 -0.89 -9.66 -14.06
CA CYS A 164 0.47 -9.65 -14.57
C CYS A 164 1.27 -10.77 -13.91
N LYS A 165 1.86 -11.66 -14.72
CA LYS A 165 2.68 -12.78 -14.26
C LYS A 165 4.02 -12.34 -13.69
N SER A 166 4.62 -11.29 -14.27
CA SER A 166 5.87 -10.71 -13.79
C SER A 166 5.87 -9.21 -14.04
N LEU A 167 6.09 -8.45 -12.97
CA LEU A 167 6.09 -6.99 -12.98
C LEU A 167 7.41 -6.49 -12.39
N ASP A 168 8.23 -5.84 -13.21
CA ASP A 168 9.33 -4.99 -12.74
C ASP A 168 8.81 -3.55 -12.65
N ALA A 169 8.61 -3.07 -11.42
CA ALA A 169 8.10 -1.74 -11.15
C ALA A 169 9.15 -0.91 -10.40
N ARG A 170 9.51 0.24 -10.96
CA ARG A 170 10.26 1.27 -10.25
C ARG A 170 9.29 2.09 -9.40
N GLY A 171 9.37 1.99 -8.08
CA GLY A 171 8.50 2.74 -7.16
C GLY A 171 7.79 1.84 -6.15
N SER A 172 6.48 2.06 -5.92
CA SER A 172 5.72 1.30 -4.91
C SER A 172 4.29 1.03 -5.35
N ILE A 173 3.81 -0.16 -4.99
CA ILE A 173 2.45 -0.62 -5.21
C ILE A 173 1.70 -0.45 -3.88
N TYR A 174 0.56 0.23 -3.91
CA TYR A 174 -0.26 0.49 -2.73
C TYR A 174 -1.52 -0.36 -2.78
N THR A 175 -1.78 -1.11 -1.72
CA THR A 175 -2.95 -1.97 -1.55
C THR A 175 -3.51 -1.79 -0.13
N PRO A 176 -4.82 -2.00 0.09
CA PRO A 176 -5.38 -2.00 1.45
C PRO A 176 -4.88 -3.20 2.28
N TYR A 177 -4.31 -4.20 1.62
CA TYR A 177 -3.71 -5.40 2.21
C TYR A 177 -2.26 -5.54 1.75
N LEU A 178 -1.32 -5.41 2.67
CA LEU A 178 0.10 -5.56 2.42
C LEU A 178 0.56 -6.94 2.90
N ASN A 179 0.93 -7.84 1.99
CA ASN A 179 1.63 -9.06 2.37
C ASN A 179 3.10 -8.71 2.64
N ILE A 180 3.61 -9.05 3.82
CA ILE A 180 4.96 -8.70 4.28
C ILE A 180 5.72 -10.01 4.56
N PRO A 181 6.34 -10.62 3.52
CA PRO A 181 7.29 -11.69 3.74
C PRO A 181 8.58 -11.11 4.34
N LEU A 182 9.00 -11.64 5.48
CA LEU A 182 10.27 -11.30 6.10
C LEU A 182 11.26 -12.42 5.81
N GLU A 183 12.29 -12.09 5.04
CA GLU A 183 13.41 -12.99 4.80
C GLU A 183 14.27 -13.12 6.05
N PRO A 184 14.88 -14.29 6.31
CA PRO A 184 15.75 -14.48 7.45
C PRO A 184 16.98 -13.58 7.38
N ASP A 185 17.31 -12.94 8.49
CA ASP A 185 18.51 -12.12 8.71
C ASP A 185 18.63 -10.94 7.71
N VAL A 186 17.50 -10.53 7.12
CA VAL A 186 17.37 -9.37 6.22
C VAL A 186 16.37 -8.39 6.80
N GLU A 187 16.69 -7.10 6.68
CA GLU A 187 15.79 -6.02 7.08
C GLU A 187 14.86 -5.65 5.92
N THR A 188 13.55 -5.81 6.13
CA THR A 188 12.51 -5.43 5.16
C THR A 188 11.98 -4.04 5.50
N VAL A 189 12.05 -3.10 4.54
CA VAL A 189 11.44 -1.77 4.66
C VAL A 189 10.15 -1.72 3.87
N ILE A 190 9.05 -1.33 4.51
CA ILE A 190 7.74 -1.19 3.83
C ILE A 190 7.41 0.26 3.53
N LYS A 191 6.44 0.51 2.65
CA LYS A 191 5.81 1.83 2.51
C LYS A 191 4.35 1.75 2.95
N VAL A 192 3.89 2.80 3.60
CA VAL A 192 2.54 2.90 4.17
C VAL A 192 1.88 4.20 3.73
N ARG A 193 0.56 4.20 3.52
CA ARG A 193 -0.24 5.41 3.28
C ARG A 193 -1.68 5.19 3.69
N GLY A 194 -2.32 6.23 4.25
CA GLY A 194 -3.73 6.16 4.62
C GLY A 194 -3.98 5.05 5.63
N ARG A 195 -4.98 4.19 5.38
CA ARG A 195 -5.31 3.05 6.25
C ARG A 195 -4.94 1.74 5.57
N MET A 196 -4.14 0.91 6.22
CA MET A 196 -3.66 -0.36 5.65
C MET A 196 -3.65 -1.49 6.68
N ASN A 197 -3.88 -2.71 6.20
CA ASN A 197 -3.66 -3.93 6.97
C ASN A 197 -2.45 -4.69 6.41
N GLY A 198 -1.46 -4.98 7.23
CA GLY A 198 -0.28 -5.75 6.87
C GLY A 198 -0.32 -7.16 7.48
N TYR A 199 -0.04 -8.19 6.68
CA TYR A 199 0.09 -9.56 7.15
C TYR A 199 1.56 -9.98 7.08
N ILE A 200 2.16 -10.23 8.24
CA ILE A 200 3.56 -10.62 8.36
C ILE A 200 3.67 -12.13 8.26
N THR A 201 4.57 -12.59 7.40
CA THR A 201 5.00 -14.00 7.30
C THR A 201 6.51 -14.06 7.41
N CYS A 202 7.05 -14.72 8.44
CA CYS A 202 8.50 -14.93 8.55
C CYS A 202 8.90 -16.16 7.73
N LEU A 203 9.89 -16.08 6.86
CA LEU A 203 10.43 -17.20 6.07
C LEU A 203 11.57 -17.91 6.82
N GLY A 204 12.08 -19.05 6.34
CA GLY A 204 13.20 -19.78 6.98
C GLY A 204 12.87 -20.61 8.24
N VAL A 205 13.72 -20.57 9.28
CA VAL A 205 13.51 -21.31 10.54
C VAL A 205 13.32 -20.36 11.73
N SER A 206 12.75 -20.86 12.83
CA SER A 206 12.30 -20.03 13.97
C SER A 206 13.41 -19.39 14.81
N THR A 207 14.67 -19.80 14.60
CA THR A 207 15.83 -19.28 15.33
C THR A 207 16.49 -18.08 14.64
N GLN A 208 16.08 -17.79 13.41
CA GLN A 208 16.63 -16.68 12.63
C GLN A 208 15.95 -15.36 13.00
N SER A 209 16.66 -14.26 12.75
CA SER A 209 16.12 -12.93 13.02
C SER A 209 15.26 -12.47 11.84
N HIS A 210 14.13 -11.83 12.13
CA HIS A 210 13.26 -11.23 11.11
C HIS A 210 12.99 -9.79 11.51
N THR A 211 13.30 -8.84 10.63
CA THR A 211 13.17 -7.41 10.96
C THR A 211 12.28 -6.71 9.94
N LEU A 212 11.23 -6.06 10.42
CA LEU A 212 10.39 -5.14 9.64
C LEU A 212 10.67 -3.71 10.09
N SER A 213 10.88 -2.82 9.13
CA SER A 213 11.19 -1.42 9.37
C SER A 213 10.11 -0.53 8.79
N LEU A 214 9.48 0.26 9.66
CA LEU A 214 8.47 1.23 9.26
C LEU A 214 9.13 2.49 8.67
N PRO A 215 8.49 3.18 7.72
CA PRO A 215 8.91 4.50 7.28
C PRO A 215 9.02 5.49 8.43
N ARG A 216 9.85 6.51 8.28
CA ARG A 216 9.88 7.63 9.23
C ARG A 216 8.52 8.33 9.23
N ALA A 217 8.05 8.68 10.42
CA ALA A 217 6.74 9.31 10.56
C ALA A 217 6.68 10.71 9.92
N VAL A 218 7.81 11.44 9.87
CA VAL A 218 7.91 12.74 9.19
C VAL A 218 7.57 12.66 7.70
N ASP A 219 7.87 11.51 7.07
CA ASP A 219 7.61 11.24 5.65
C ASP A 219 6.17 10.75 5.38
N MET A 220 5.35 10.62 6.43
CA MET A 220 3.99 10.09 6.37
C MET A 220 2.94 11.19 6.60
N ASP A 221 1.73 10.99 6.10
CA ASP A 221 0.59 11.87 6.40
C ASP A 221 0.10 11.62 7.82
N ALA A 222 -0.21 12.69 8.56
CA ALA A 222 -0.84 12.56 9.88
C ALA A 222 -2.19 11.83 9.76
N GLY A 223 -2.43 10.86 10.63
CA GLY A 223 -3.60 9.99 10.57
C GLY A 223 -3.41 8.71 9.74
N THR A 224 -2.23 8.47 9.16
CA THR A 224 -1.89 7.17 8.56
C THR A 224 -2.00 6.08 9.62
N GLU A 225 -2.72 4.99 9.33
CA GLU A 225 -2.97 3.85 10.22
C GLU A 225 -2.48 2.55 9.56
N LEU A 226 -1.80 1.72 10.34
CA LEU A 226 -1.28 0.42 9.94
C LEU A 226 -1.64 -0.64 10.98
N ASN A 227 -2.43 -1.64 10.58
CA ASN A 227 -2.72 -2.79 11.41
C ASN A 227 -1.85 -3.97 10.96
N LEU A 228 -0.90 -4.39 11.77
CA LEU A 228 -0.04 -5.53 11.52
C LEU A 228 -0.60 -6.77 12.19
N TYR A 229 -0.80 -7.82 11.40
CA TYR A 229 -1.16 -9.15 11.87
C TYR A 229 0.01 -10.09 11.64
N TYR A 230 0.47 -10.76 12.70
CA TYR A 230 1.48 -11.79 12.56
C TYR A 230 0.86 -13.18 12.73
N TYR A 231 0.85 -13.97 11.66
CA TYR A 231 0.31 -15.32 11.66
C TYR A 231 1.43 -16.36 11.56
N VAL A 232 1.36 -17.41 12.38
CA VAL A 232 2.28 -18.56 12.28
C VAL A 232 1.50 -19.78 11.80
N MET A 233 1.98 -20.38 10.71
CA MET A 233 1.39 -21.60 10.16
C MET A 233 1.45 -22.76 11.18
N PRO A 234 0.40 -23.60 11.26
CA PRO A 234 0.38 -24.78 12.12
C PRO A 234 1.59 -25.68 11.85
N GLY A 235 2.25 -26.16 12.92
CA GLY A 235 3.41 -27.06 12.82
C GLY A 235 4.77 -26.37 12.67
N ARG A 236 4.82 -25.03 12.63
CA ARG A 236 6.07 -24.27 12.61
C ARG A 236 6.30 -23.57 13.95
N LEU A 237 7.53 -23.61 14.45
CA LEU A 237 7.94 -22.80 15.61
C LEU A 237 7.80 -21.32 15.24
N ALA A 238 7.30 -20.50 16.18
CA ALA A 238 7.00 -19.10 15.97
C ALA A 238 8.25 -18.21 16.15
N PRO A 239 8.91 -17.71 15.07
CA PRO A 239 9.85 -16.62 15.23
C PRO A 239 9.15 -15.40 15.80
N SER A 240 9.86 -14.54 16.51
CA SER A 240 9.31 -13.28 17.05
C SER A 240 9.89 -12.12 16.25
N PRO A 241 9.25 -11.69 15.15
CA PRO A 241 9.80 -10.64 14.31
C PRO A 241 9.96 -9.34 15.10
N THR A 242 11.09 -8.68 14.89
CA THR A 242 11.37 -7.35 15.41
C THR A 242 10.78 -6.32 14.48
N ILE A 243 9.95 -5.44 15.01
CA ILE A 243 9.42 -4.29 14.31
C ILE A 243 10.23 -3.07 14.75
N LYS A 244 11.02 -2.53 13.84
CA LYS A 244 11.76 -1.28 14.03
C LYS A 244 10.88 -0.11 13.62
N ILE A 245 10.73 0.82 14.55
CA ILE A 245 10.14 2.12 14.29
C ILE A 245 11.31 3.09 14.14
N TYR A 246 11.68 3.41 12.90
CA TYR A 246 12.82 4.28 12.63
C TYR A 246 12.58 5.70 13.17
N PRO A 247 13.63 6.33 13.71
CA PRO A 247 13.50 7.38 14.71
C PRO A 247 13.27 8.74 14.07
N ASP A 248 12.43 9.55 14.71
CA ASP A 248 12.68 10.96 15.00
C ASP A 248 11.85 11.30 16.26
N GLY A 249 12.53 11.48 17.40
CA GLY A 249 11.92 11.89 18.66
C GLY A 249 11.40 10.75 19.52
N GLU A 250 11.71 10.82 20.82
CA GLU A 250 11.23 9.88 21.85
C GLU A 250 9.68 9.79 21.85
N PHE A 251 9.20 8.67 22.39
CA PHE A 251 7.84 8.38 22.86
C PHE A 251 6.97 7.38 22.06
N LEU A 252 7.50 6.16 21.87
CA LEU A 252 6.82 5.00 22.48
C LEU A 252 7.02 5.07 24.02
N PRO A 253 6.16 4.48 24.88
CA PRO A 253 6.45 4.39 26.30
C PRO A 253 7.92 3.98 26.50
N HIS A 254 8.70 4.80 27.21
CA HIS A 254 10.12 4.55 27.52
C HIS A 254 11.16 4.65 26.38
N GLY A 255 10.89 5.35 25.27
CA GLY A 255 11.93 5.61 24.25
C GLY A 255 12.32 4.39 23.40
N LEU A 256 11.43 3.40 23.30
CA LEU A 256 11.61 2.21 22.49
C LEU A 256 11.66 2.58 20.99
N THR A 257 12.68 2.09 20.28
CA THR A 257 12.82 2.21 18.82
C THR A 257 12.45 0.92 18.09
N GLU A 258 12.18 -0.14 18.84
CA GLU A 258 11.80 -1.44 18.33
C GLU A 258 10.95 -2.19 19.34
N PHE A 259 10.11 -3.10 18.84
CA PHE A 259 9.36 -4.06 19.67
C PHE A 259 9.28 -5.41 18.96
N ARG A 260 9.00 -6.48 19.69
CA ARG A 260 8.81 -7.81 19.10
C ARG A 260 7.34 -8.19 19.07
N MET A 261 6.87 -8.71 17.92
CA MET A 261 5.53 -9.31 17.82
C MET A 261 5.59 -10.79 18.16
N ARG A 262 4.59 -11.28 18.91
CA ARG A 262 4.40 -12.72 19.16
C ARG A 262 3.47 -13.33 18.12
N SER A 263 3.53 -14.65 17.96
CA SER A 263 2.62 -15.36 17.06
C SER A 263 1.16 -15.05 17.35
N ASN A 264 0.39 -14.89 16.29
CA ASN A 264 -1.06 -14.66 16.33
C ASN A 264 -1.44 -13.39 17.11
N THR A 265 -0.60 -12.36 17.05
CA THR A 265 -0.89 -11.03 17.63
C THR A 265 -1.18 -10.00 16.56
N GLU A 266 -1.95 -8.99 16.97
CA GLU A 266 -2.25 -7.79 16.19
C GLU A 266 -1.57 -6.58 16.85
N VAL A 267 -0.95 -5.72 16.04
CA VAL A 267 -0.44 -4.42 16.48
C VAL A 267 -0.96 -3.34 15.54
N GLN A 268 -1.60 -2.33 16.13
CA GLN A 268 -2.19 -1.19 15.47
C GLN A 268 -1.28 0.01 15.71
N LEU A 269 -0.85 0.63 14.62
CA LEU A 269 0.01 1.80 14.63
C LEU A 269 -0.66 2.96 13.92
N LYS A 270 -0.42 4.18 14.41
CA LYS A 270 -0.94 5.41 13.82
C LYS A 270 0.10 6.51 13.81
N VAL A 271 0.19 7.25 12.70
CA VAL A 271 0.99 8.47 12.64
C VAL A 271 0.19 9.61 13.28
N VAL A 272 0.74 10.20 14.33
CA VAL A 272 0.15 11.30 15.08
C VAL A 272 1.09 12.51 15.00
N LYS A 273 0.51 13.70 14.84
CA LYS A 273 1.22 14.97 14.92
C LYS A 273 1.12 15.48 16.36
N ILE A 274 2.26 15.57 17.05
CA ILE A 274 2.34 15.95 18.48
C ILE A 274 2.68 17.42 18.71
N GLY A 275 3.20 18.11 17.70
CA GLY A 275 3.50 19.54 17.74
C GLY A 275 2.86 20.32 16.60
N THR A 276 3.20 21.60 16.49
CA THR A 276 2.64 22.47 15.45
C THR A 276 3.34 22.29 14.10
N ALA A 277 4.60 21.84 14.10
CA ALA A 277 5.39 21.62 12.89
C ALA A 277 5.14 20.23 12.29
N ASP A 278 5.28 20.12 10.97
CA ASP A 278 5.14 18.83 10.28
C ASP A 278 6.28 17.85 10.60
N ALA A 279 7.40 18.35 11.10
CA ALA A 279 8.47 17.51 11.63
C ALA A 279 8.09 16.80 12.94
N ASP A 280 7.02 17.24 13.62
CA ASP A 280 6.59 16.69 14.90
C ASP A 280 5.61 15.51 14.73
N LYS A 281 5.81 14.70 13.67
CA LYS A 281 5.02 13.50 13.38
C LYS A 281 5.73 12.27 13.93
N MET A 282 4.97 11.35 14.51
CA MET A 282 5.51 10.12 15.10
C MET A 282 4.57 8.92 14.92
N TRP A 283 5.11 7.71 15.01
CA TRP A 283 4.31 6.49 15.12
C TRP A 283 3.90 6.25 16.57
N MET A 284 2.60 6.11 16.78
CA MET A 284 1.98 5.72 18.03
C MET A 284 1.44 4.31 17.91
N ILE A 285 1.75 3.45 18.88
CA ILE A 285 1.12 2.14 19.01
C ILE A 285 -0.19 2.32 19.77
N LEU A 286 -1.32 1.89 19.18
CA LEU A 286 -2.65 2.09 19.74
C LEU A 286 -3.10 0.96 20.66
N ASN A 287 -2.59 -0.25 20.44
CA ASN A 287 -2.82 -1.40 21.30
C ASN A 287 -1.46 -1.90 21.81
N ALA A 288 -1.29 -1.99 23.14
CA ALA A 288 -0.05 -2.48 23.70
C ALA A 288 0.24 -3.91 23.19
N PRO A 289 1.30 -4.17 22.39
CA PRO A 289 1.76 -5.52 22.20
C PRO A 289 2.10 -6.06 23.59
N TYR A 290 1.60 -7.24 23.94
CA TYR A 290 1.90 -7.83 25.23
C TYR A 290 3.42 -7.94 25.39
N ASN A 291 3.99 -7.06 26.21
CA ASN A 291 5.40 -7.00 26.53
C ASN A 291 5.60 -7.22 28.02
N GLY A 292 4.86 -8.18 28.61
CA GLY A 292 5.02 -8.63 30.00
C GLY A 292 4.78 -7.58 31.11
N SER A 293 4.62 -6.29 30.79
CA SER A 293 4.70 -5.19 31.77
C SER A 293 3.84 -3.96 31.46
N ILE A 294 2.98 -3.98 30.43
CA ILE A 294 2.12 -2.85 30.07
C ILE A 294 0.66 -3.26 30.11
N ASP A 295 0.18 -3.55 31.31
CA ASP A 295 -1.24 -3.53 31.64
C ASP A 295 -1.64 -2.11 32.04
N LEU A 296 -2.79 -1.67 31.51
CA LEU A 296 -3.46 -0.38 31.71
C LEU A 296 -4.02 -0.19 33.14
N PHE A 297 -3.21 -0.44 34.15
CA PHE A 297 -3.44 -0.03 35.54
C PHE A 297 -2.34 0.97 35.91
N PRO A 298 -2.57 1.91 36.84
CA PRO A 298 -1.54 2.88 37.26
C PRO A 298 -0.23 2.11 37.47
N CYS A 299 0.82 2.42 36.71
CA CYS A 299 1.97 1.51 36.55
C CYS A 299 2.55 1.23 37.94
N VAL A 300 2.26 0.05 38.49
CA VAL A 300 2.75 -0.39 39.80
C VAL A 300 4.17 -0.87 39.55
N LEU A 301 5.12 -0.03 39.95
CA LEU A 301 6.55 -0.30 39.78
C LEU A 301 7.04 -1.34 40.78
N ALA A 302 6.50 -1.29 42.01
CA ALA A 302 6.78 -2.29 43.02
C ALA A 302 5.64 -2.38 44.03
N GLN A 303 5.52 -3.54 44.66
CA GLN A 303 4.73 -3.70 45.88
C GLN A 303 5.45 -4.67 46.81
N GLY A 304 5.27 -4.48 48.11
CA GLY A 304 5.94 -5.33 49.07
C GLY A 304 5.65 -5.00 50.51
N TYR A 305 6.38 -5.67 51.38
CA TYR A 305 6.28 -5.60 52.82
C TYR A 305 7.66 -5.41 53.43
N VAL A 306 7.77 -4.52 54.40
CA VAL A 306 8.95 -4.30 55.22
C VAL A 306 8.63 -4.75 56.65
N THR A 307 9.50 -5.60 57.19
CA THR A 307 9.47 -6.01 58.59
C THR A 307 10.57 -5.29 59.34
N GLY A 308 10.20 -4.33 60.19
CA GLY A 308 11.13 -3.58 61.03
C GLY A 308 11.20 -4.10 62.47
N THR A 309 12.40 -4.14 63.04
CA THR A 309 12.66 -4.50 64.43
C THR A 309 13.67 -3.53 65.05
N SER A 310 13.89 -3.63 66.37
CA SER A 310 14.90 -2.82 67.07
C SER A 310 16.35 -3.09 66.63
N THR A 311 16.59 -4.18 65.89
CA THR A 311 17.92 -4.59 65.45
C THR A 311 18.13 -4.49 63.94
N GLY A 312 17.08 -4.24 63.15
CA GLY A 312 17.22 -4.17 61.68
C GLY A 312 15.90 -4.11 60.93
N ALA A 313 15.97 -4.38 59.62
CA ALA A 313 14.81 -4.44 58.74
C ALA A 313 15.01 -5.46 57.63
N THR A 314 13.92 -6.09 57.19
CA THR A 314 13.89 -6.96 56.00
C THR A 314 12.79 -6.52 55.05
N ILE A 315 12.96 -6.80 53.76
CA ILE A 315 12.01 -6.45 52.71
C ILE A 315 11.70 -7.67 51.85
N VAL A 316 10.42 -7.85 51.53
CA VAL A 316 9.95 -8.79 50.52
C VAL A 316 9.12 -7.99 49.53
N ALA A 317 9.58 -7.91 48.29
CA ALA A 317 8.94 -7.09 47.27
C ALA A 317 8.95 -7.77 45.91
N THR A 318 7.92 -7.47 45.13
CA THR A 318 7.82 -7.80 43.70
C THR A 318 7.90 -6.50 42.92
N THR A 319 8.73 -6.48 41.88
CA THR A 319 8.97 -5.32 41.02
C THR A 319 8.54 -5.62 39.58
N TYR A 320 8.22 -4.57 38.81
CA TYR A 320 7.73 -4.70 37.44
C TYR A 320 8.76 -5.29 36.46
N ASP A 321 10.05 -5.14 36.76
CA ASP A 321 11.19 -5.57 35.93
C ASP A 321 12.01 -6.72 36.53
N GLY A 322 11.59 -7.24 37.70
CA GLY A 322 12.30 -8.30 38.42
C GLY A 322 13.57 -7.83 39.15
N SER A 323 13.87 -6.53 39.16
CA SER A 323 14.97 -5.97 39.97
C SER A 323 14.68 -6.09 41.47
N SER A 324 15.73 -6.07 42.29
CA SER A 324 15.59 -6.20 43.75
C SER A 324 15.57 -4.84 44.45
N LEU A 325 14.67 -4.68 45.42
CA LEU A 325 14.69 -3.59 46.40
C LEU A 325 15.49 -4.01 47.64
N SER A 326 16.06 -3.03 48.34
CA SER A 326 16.72 -3.25 49.63
C SER A 326 16.22 -2.27 50.69
N VAL A 327 16.26 -2.67 51.96
CA VAL A 327 15.84 -1.83 53.08
C VAL A 327 16.95 -1.75 54.13
N SER A 328 17.04 -0.61 54.79
CA SER A 328 17.90 -0.40 55.95
C SER A 328 17.16 0.36 57.05
N ARG A 329 17.38 -0.02 58.31
CA ARG A 329 16.95 0.75 59.47
C ARG A 329 17.99 1.84 59.74
N VAL A 330 17.65 3.09 59.46
CA VAL A 330 18.54 4.25 59.61
C VAL A 330 18.59 4.70 61.07
N ALA A 331 17.44 4.70 61.73
CA ALA A 331 17.26 4.98 63.15
C ALA A 331 15.99 4.26 63.65
N GLU A 332 15.64 4.44 64.92
CA GLU A 332 14.37 3.97 65.46
C GLU A 332 13.18 4.53 64.67
N GLY A 333 12.32 3.63 64.19
CA GLY A 333 11.16 3.99 63.38
C GLY A 333 11.50 4.68 62.06
N HIS A 334 12.74 4.63 61.58
CA HIS A 334 13.15 5.24 60.31
C HIS A 334 13.78 4.22 59.38
N TYR A 335 13.08 3.90 58.30
CA TYR A 335 13.49 2.92 57.31
C TYR A 335 13.75 3.58 55.96
N ARG A 336 14.88 3.23 55.33
CA ARG A 336 15.22 3.65 53.96
C ARG A 336 15.10 2.47 53.02
N ILE A 337 14.27 2.60 52.00
CA ILE A 337 14.12 1.62 50.93
C ILE A 337 14.86 2.15 49.71
N LYS A 338 15.89 1.44 49.24
CA LYS A 338 16.61 1.79 48.01
C LYS A 338 15.89 1.24 46.79
N ILE A 339 15.73 2.11 45.81
CA ILE A 339 15.18 1.84 44.50
C ILE A 339 16.35 1.66 43.51
N PRO A 340 16.24 0.79 42.50
CA PRO A 340 17.26 0.66 41.46
C PRO A 340 17.47 1.98 40.72
N SER A 341 18.72 2.41 40.58
CA SER A 341 19.06 3.64 39.83
C SER A 341 18.67 3.54 38.35
N SER A 342 18.54 2.33 37.81
CA SER A 342 18.04 2.07 36.45
C SER A 342 16.63 2.59 36.22
N TRP A 343 15.82 2.74 37.28
CA TRP A 343 14.46 3.24 37.18
C TRP A 343 14.39 4.74 36.90
N LYS A 344 15.51 5.47 37.07
CA LYS A 344 15.62 6.92 36.81
C LYS A 344 14.45 7.73 37.39
N MET A 345 13.97 7.32 38.55
CA MET A 345 12.84 7.94 39.24
C MET A 345 13.26 9.35 39.66
N ASP A 346 12.41 10.35 39.43
CA ASP A 346 12.56 11.69 39.98
C ASP A 346 11.64 11.79 41.21
N HIS A 347 11.99 12.58 42.23
CA HIS A 347 11.20 12.63 43.47
C HIS A 347 9.77 13.21 43.28
N TYR A 348 9.44 13.71 42.09
CA TYR A 348 8.09 14.10 41.68
C TYR A 348 7.37 13.09 40.75
N LYS A 349 8.06 12.04 40.30
CA LYS A 349 7.58 11.10 39.26
C LYS A 349 7.02 9.79 39.80
N TYR A 350 6.98 9.59 41.12
CA TYR A 350 6.35 8.42 41.71
C TYR A 350 5.67 8.74 43.04
N ILE A 351 4.59 8.00 43.31
CA ILE A 351 3.89 8.00 44.59
C ILE A 351 4.21 6.71 45.32
N VAL A 352 4.41 6.82 46.63
CA VAL A 352 4.50 5.67 47.52
C VAL A 352 3.27 5.66 48.40
N MET A 353 2.47 4.60 48.28
CA MET A 353 1.35 4.33 49.17
C MET A 353 1.85 3.41 50.27
N LEU A 354 1.60 3.78 51.53
CA LEU A 354 2.10 3.08 52.71
C LEU A 354 0.94 2.69 53.61
N THR A 355 0.99 1.48 54.16
CA THR A 355 0.05 1.03 55.19
C THR A 355 0.82 0.34 56.30
N GLY A 356 0.71 0.85 57.52
CA GLY A 356 1.31 0.21 58.68
C GLY A 356 0.66 -1.16 58.95
N ILE A 357 1.46 -2.11 59.44
CA ILE A 357 1.03 -3.48 59.70
C ILE A 357 1.20 -3.80 61.18
N GLY A 358 0.13 -4.33 61.76
CA GLY A 358 0.12 -4.77 63.15
C GLY A 358 0.36 -3.61 64.10
N ALA A 359 1.27 -3.82 65.04
CA ALA A 359 1.58 -2.88 66.10
C ALA A 359 3.08 -2.59 66.15
N VAL A 360 3.45 -1.44 66.70
CA VAL A 360 4.86 -1.04 66.87
C VAL A 360 5.59 -1.98 67.84
N SER A 361 6.90 -2.07 67.69
CA SER A 361 7.77 -2.89 68.53
C SER A 361 7.64 -2.47 69.99
N GLY A 362 7.39 -3.43 70.88
CA GLY A 362 7.20 -3.16 72.31
C GLY A 362 5.79 -2.70 72.71
N GLY A 363 4.90 -2.41 71.75
CA GLY A 363 3.53 -1.97 71.99
C GLY A 363 2.51 -2.88 71.31
N PRO A 364 2.11 -4.02 71.88
CA PRO A 364 1.24 -5.00 71.21
C PRO A 364 -0.17 -4.47 70.87
N ASN A 365 -0.58 -3.36 71.50
CA ASN A 365 -1.87 -2.69 71.29
C ASN A 365 -1.72 -1.29 70.66
N SER A 366 -0.56 -0.99 70.09
CA SER A 366 -0.20 0.30 69.53
C SER A 366 -0.09 0.21 68.00
N PRO A 367 -1.15 0.51 67.23
CA PRO A 367 -1.17 0.26 65.79
C PRO A 367 -0.08 1.03 65.06
N THR A 368 0.61 0.32 64.17
CA THR A 368 1.68 0.89 63.36
C THR A 368 1.13 1.92 62.37
N LYS A 369 1.70 3.13 62.36
CA LYS A 369 1.42 4.18 61.37
C LYS A 369 2.68 4.40 60.54
N ALA A 370 2.60 4.10 59.24
CA ALA A 370 3.68 4.33 58.30
C ALA A 370 3.45 5.65 57.55
N THR A 371 4.46 6.51 57.55
CA THR A 371 4.40 7.85 56.95
C THR A 371 5.58 8.03 56.02
N LEU A 372 5.33 8.51 54.80
CA LEU A 372 6.38 8.87 53.87
C LEU A 372 7.14 10.10 54.40
N LYS A 373 8.43 9.95 54.68
CA LYS A 373 9.28 11.02 55.23
C LYS A 373 9.91 11.85 54.12
N GLU A 374 10.58 11.20 53.18
CA GLU A 374 11.24 11.83 52.03
C GLU A 374 11.30 10.87 50.84
N GLN A 375 11.39 11.45 49.65
CA GLN A 375 11.59 10.75 48.39
C GLN A 375 12.85 11.31 47.71
N SER A 376 13.52 10.45 46.96
CA SER A 376 14.74 10.77 46.23
C SER A 376 14.80 9.92 44.95
N TYR A 377 15.81 10.16 44.12
CA TYR A 377 16.02 9.41 42.88
C TYR A 377 16.34 7.93 43.12
N GLU A 378 16.95 7.62 44.26
CA GLU A 378 17.51 6.29 44.56
C GLU A 378 16.87 5.62 45.77
N TYR A 379 15.97 6.32 46.48
CA TYR A 379 15.36 5.79 47.69
C TYR A 379 14.11 6.57 48.11
N PHE A 380 13.33 5.98 49.00
CA PHE A 380 12.39 6.72 49.84
C PHE A 380 12.56 6.31 51.29
N ASP A 381 12.27 7.24 52.20
CA ASP A 381 12.30 6.99 53.63
C ASP A 381 10.89 6.96 54.20
N VAL A 382 10.70 6.06 55.17
CA VAL A 382 9.44 5.87 55.89
C VAL A 382 9.69 6.08 57.37
N TRP A 383 8.87 6.92 57.99
CA TRP A 383 8.72 6.96 59.44
C TRP A 383 7.62 6.05 59.91
N VAL A 384 7.87 5.38 61.03
CA VAL A 384 6.93 4.52 61.71
C VAL A 384 6.74 5.02 63.14
N SER A 385 5.49 5.15 63.55
CA SER A 385 5.10 5.52 64.91
C SER A 385 3.75 4.91 65.28
N ASP A 386 3.41 4.90 66.57
CA ASP A 386 2.03 4.80 67.03
C ASP A 386 1.48 6.15 67.53
N ASP A 387 2.37 7.03 67.99
CA ASP A 387 2.04 8.35 68.56
C ASP A 387 3.00 9.47 68.11
N SER A 388 3.36 10.39 69.03
CA SER A 388 4.32 11.47 68.79
C SER A 388 5.79 11.02 68.79
N SER A 389 6.08 9.80 69.25
CA SER A 389 7.40 9.18 69.23
C SER A 389 7.56 8.27 68.02
N VAL A 390 8.77 8.19 67.47
CA VAL A 390 9.07 7.18 66.43
C VAL A 390 9.29 5.84 67.10
N ASN A 391 8.78 4.77 66.50
CA ASN A 391 8.94 3.42 67.00
C ASN A 391 9.19 2.46 65.84
N ASP A 392 9.93 1.40 66.09
CA ASP A 392 10.09 0.35 65.08
C ASP A 392 8.77 -0.35 64.79
N GLY A 393 8.59 -0.81 63.55
CA GLY A 393 7.37 -1.48 63.15
C GLY A 393 7.42 -1.93 61.69
N SER A 394 6.35 -2.59 61.25
CA SER A 394 6.26 -3.17 59.92
C SER A 394 5.23 -2.43 59.05
N PHE A 395 5.42 -2.40 57.74
CA PHE A 395 4.49 -1.74 56.82
C PHE A 395 4.50 -2.41 55.45
N SER A 396 3.39 -2.29 54.72
CA SER A 396 3.34 -2.56 53.29
C SER A 396 3.53 -1.28 52.50
N PHE A 397 3.99 -1.43 51.27
CA PHE A 397 4.13 -0.33 50.34
C PHE A 397 3.71 -0.73 48.93
N MET A 398 3.29 0.27 48.17
CA MET A 398 3.13 0.20 46.72
C MET A 398 3.77 1.46 46.13
N ILE A 399 4.60 1.26 45.10
CA ILE A 399 5.23 2.33 44.33
C ILE A 399 4.48 2.41 43.00
N SER A 400 3.96 3.57 42.66
CA SER A 400 3.32 3.81 41.37
C SER A 400 3.95 5.01 40.66
N ASP A 401 4.13 4.88 39.35
CA ASP A 401 4.56 5.98 38.49
C ASP A 401 3.44 7.02 38.38
N THR A 402 3.70 8.27 38.79
CA THR A 402 2.76 9.39 38.68
C THR A 402 2.86 10.11 37.34
N TYR A 403 3.95 9.93 36.60
CA TYR A 403 4.11 10.50 35.26
C TYR A 403 3.18 9.81 34.25
N ALA A 404 2.92 8.51 34.43
CA ALA A 404 1.91 7.76 33.67
C ALA A 404 0.49 8.33 33.81
N TRP A 405 0.20 9.08 34.88
CA TRP A 405 -1.11 9.74 35.08
C TRP A 405 -1.24 11.05 34.28
N GLY A 406 -0.12 11.73 33.99
CA GLY A 406 -0.13 13.04 33.34
C GLY A 406 -0.33 12.99 31.82
N ASN A 407 -0.02 11.86 31.17
CA ASN A 407 0.01 11.74 29.71
C ASN A 407 -0.97 10.73 29.11
N ASN A 408 -1.91 10.17 29.90
CA ASN A 408 -3.03 9.39 29.37
C ASN A 408 -4.25 10.25 28.99
N GLY A 409 -4.04 11.55 28.75
CA GLY A 409 -5.03 12.54 28.34
C GLY A 409 -5.01 12.81 26.83
N GLY A 410 -5.11 11.77 26.01
CA GLY A 410 -5.30 11.87 24.57
C GLY A 410 -6.78 11.87 24.15
N PHE A 411 -7.64 12.66 24.80
CA PHE A 411 -8.71 13.37 24.09
C PHE A 411 -8.36 14.87 24.18
N LEU A 412 -7.80 15.40 23.09
CA LEU A 412 -7.79 16.80 22.64
C LEU A 412 -8.13 17.87 23.71
N THR A 413 -7.20 18.75 24.15
CA THR A 413 -6.77 20.06 23.55
C THR A 413 -6.52 21.06 24.72
N PRO A 414 -6.16 22.35 24.52
CA PRO A 414 -5.06 23.00 23.77
C PRO A 414 -4.26 24.02 24.63
N THR A 415 -3.01 24.34 24.26
CA THR A 415 -2.45 25.72 24.25
C THR A 415 -1.30 25.81 23.27
#